data_AF-A0A2N3BLV2-F1
#
_entry.id   AF-A0A2N3BLV2-F1
#
_cell.length_a   1.000
_cell.length_b   1.000
_cell.length_c   1.000
_cell.angle_alpha   90.00
_cell.angle_beta   90.00
_cell.angle_gamma   90.00
#
_symmetry.space_group_name_H-M   'P 1'
#
loop_
_entity.id
_entity.type
_entity.pdbx_description
1 polymer ?
#
loop_
_entity_poly.entity_id
_entity_poly.type
_entity_poly.pdbx_seq_one_letter_code
_entity_poly.pdbx_strand_id
1 'polypeptide(L)'
;AETPDGVRYLCLARDISKPGGSFNAPVRRYAIGLGCEISHASGLVYADDLDLGNARAYQPIGISCRICERRDCHQRSVPPLERRLSVDADRRGLLPYAID
;
A
#
# COMPACT_ATOMS: atom_id res chain seq x y z
N ALA A 1 -4.65 -3.07 -6.11
CA ALA A 1 -3.98 -1.83 -5.63
C ALA A 1 -3.79 -0.86 -6.79
N GLU A 2 -3.85 0.45 -6.55
CA GLU A 2 -3.62 1.49 -7.57
C GLU A 2 -2.54 2.48 -7.11
N THR A 3 -1.47 2.61 -7.88
CA THR A 3 -0.37 3.55 -7.62
C THR A 3 -0.75 4.98 -8.02
N PRO A 4 -0.01 6.02 -7.57
CA PRO A 4 -0.36 7.42 -7.87
C PRO A 4 -0.39 7.78 -9.36
N ASP A 5 0.33 7.02 -10.20
CA ASP A 5 0.33 7.11 -11.67
C ASP A 5 -0.90 6.47 -12.33
N GLY A 6 -1.80 5.86 -11.55
CA GLY A 6 -3.02 5.22 -12.03
C GLY A 6 -2.84 3.77 -12.47
N VAL A 7 -1.61 3.22 -12.41
CA VAL A 7 -1.37 1.81 -12.76
C VAL A 7 -1.96 0.91 -11.68
N ARG A 8 -2.57 -0.19 -12.12
CA ARG A 8 -3.31 -1.12 -11.26
C ARG A 8 -2.62 -2.46 -11.21
N TYR A 9 -2.55 -3.01 -10.00
CA TYR A 9 -1.86 -4.25 -9.70
C TYR A 9 -2.75 -5.21 -8.91
N LEU A 10 -2.63 -6.50 -9.22
CA LEU A 10 -2.98 -7.59 -8.31
C LEU A 10 -1.77 -7.86 -7.41
N CYS A 11 -1.99 -7.92 -6.10
CA CYS A 11 -0.93 -8.17 -5.12
C CYS A 11 -1.35 -9.31 -4.19
N LEU A 12 -0.44 -10.24 -3.93
CA LEU A 12 -0.59 -11.36 -3.03
C LEU A 12 0.54 -11.30 -2.01
N ALA A 13 0.24 -11.65 -0.76
CA ALA A 13 1.25 -11.76 0.27
C ALA A 13 1.01 -13.00 1.11
N ARG A 14 2.10 -13.68 1.50
CA ARG A 14 2.06 -14.82 2.41
C ARG A 14 3.16 -14.71 3.45
N ASP A 15 2.81 -14.94 4.70
CA ASP A 15 3.80 -15.07 5.77
C ASP A 15 4.39 -16.49 5.78
N ILE A 16 5.69 -16.58 6.08
CA ILE A 16 6.39 -17.84 6.28
C ILE A 16 7.20 -17.75 7.57
N SER A 17 6.93 -18.68 8.48
CA SER A 17 7.70 -18.86 9.71
C SER A 17 8.62 -20.07 9.55
N LYS A 18 9.93 -19.88 9.75
CA LYS A 18 10.93 -20.95 9.74
C LYS A 18 11.37 -21.25 11.19
N PRO A 19 11.03 -22.43 11.75
CA PRO A 19 11.40 -22.78 13.11
C PRO A 19 12.92 -22.89 13.27
N GLY A 20 13.40 -22.67 14.50
CA GLY A 20 14.82 -22.70 14.85
C GLY A 20 15.36 -24.09 15.21
N GLY A 21 14.54 -25.13 15.19
CA GLY A 21 14.95 -26.52 15.45
C GLY A 21 14.95 -26.94 16.93
N SER A 22 14.70 -26.03 17.87
CA SER A 22 14.48 -26.33 19.29
C SER A 22 13.44 -25.38 19.91
N PHE A 23 12.94 -25.72 21.09
CA PHE A 23 11.84 -24.98 21.75
C PHE A 23 12.16 -23.50 21.99
N ASN A 24 13.39 -23.18 22.40
CA ASN A 24 13.83 -21.81 22.71
C ASN A 24 14.58 -21.13 21.56
N ALA A 25 14.70 -21.77 20.40
CA ALA A 25 15.45 -21.19 19.29
C ALA A 25 14.69 -20.02 18.65
N PRO A 26 15.39 -18.94 18.24
CA PRO A 26 14.76 -17.82 17.55
C PRO A 26 14.00 -18.26 16.29
N VAL A 27 12.77 -17.75 16.13
CA VAL A 27 11.94 -18.01 14.95
C VAL A 27 12.16 -16.91 13.91
N ARG A 28 12.46 -17.30 12.68
CA ARG A 28 12.57 -16.36 11.55
C ARG A 28 11.21 -16.24 10.87
N ARG A 29 10.71 -15.01 10.73
CA ARG A 29 9.43 -14.71 10.07
C ARG A 29 9.69 -13.84 8.86
N TYR A 30 9.08 -14.22 7.73
CA TYR A 30 9.17 -13.51 6.46
C TYR A 30 7.76 -13.22 5.96
N ALA A 31 7.61 -12.15 5.18
CA ALA A 31 6.44 -11.92 4.33
C ALA A 31 6.92 -11.92 2.88
N ILE A 32 6.37 -12.82 2.06
CA ILE A 32 6.65 -12.90 0.63
C ILE A 32 5.52 -12.22 -0.10
N GLY A 33 5.84 -11.16 -0.84
CA GLY A 33 4.91 -10.48 -1.72
C GLY A 33 5.12 -10.88 -3.18
N LEU A 34 4.04 -11.11 -3.91
CA LEU A 34 4.01 -11.27 -5.36
C LEU A 34 3.02 -10.26 -5.94
N GLY A 35 3.30 -9.73 -7.12
CA GLY A 35 2.36 -8.85 -7.80
C GLY A 35 2.62 -8.73 -9.29
N CYS A 36 1.57 -8.39 -10.02
CA CYS A 36 1.62 -8.14 -11.45
C CYS A 36 0.66 -6.99 -11.80
N GLU A 37 0.89 -6.35 -12.94
CA GLU A 37 -0.11 -5.45 -13.52
C GLU A 37 -1.41 -6.20 -13.79
N ILE A 38 -2.52 -5.47 -13.74
CA ILE A 38 -3.84 -6.06 -13.87
C ILE A 38 -4.09 -6.72 -15.23
N SER A 39 -3.38 -6.27 -16.26
CA SER A 39 -3.36 -6.86 -17.60
C SER A 39 -2.92 -8.33 -17.60
N HIS A 40 -2.16 -8.77 -16.58
CA HIS A 40 -1.68 -10.14 -16.44
C HIS A 40 -2.47 -10.97 -15.43
N ALA A 41 -3.49 -10.39 -14.77
CA ALA A 41 -4.18 -11.04 -13.67
C ALA A 41 -4.95 -12.31 -14.09
N SER A 42 -5.42 -12.40 -15.33
CA SER A 42 -6.12 -13.59 -15.84
C SER A 42 -5.26 -14.86 -15.88
N GLY A 43 -3.94 -14.73 -15.73
CA GLY A 43 -3.04 -15.87 -15.59
C GLY A 43 -2.87 -16.39 -14.16
N LEU A 44 -3.56 -15.80 -13.17
CA LEU A 44 -3.42 -16.11 -11.76
C LEU A 44 -4.75 -16.59 -11.20
N VAL A 45 -4.78 -17.81 -10.64
CA VAL A 45 -5.97 -18.40 -9.97
C VAL A 45 -6.55 -17.50 -8.86
N TYR A 46 -5.71 -16.66 -8.25
CA TYR A 46 -6.15 -15.72 -7.22
C TYR A 46 -6.97 -14.54 -7.77
N ALA A 47 -7.13 -14.43 -9.09
CA ALA A 47 -7.94 -13.42 -9.74
C ALA A 47 -9.34 -13.91 -10.14
N ASP A 48 -9.61 -15.22 -10.07
CA ASP A 48 -10.76 -15.86 -10.71
C ASP A 48 -12.12 -15.22 -10.37
N ASP A 49 -12.31 -14.84 -9.10
CA ASP A 49 -13.57 -14.27 -8.61
C ASP A 49 -13.48 -12.76 -8.31
N LEU A 50 -12.41 -12.09 -8.74
CA LEU A 50 -12.23 -10.66 -8.52
C LEU A 50 -12.87 -9.84 -9.65
N ASP A 51 -13.66 -8.82 -9.29
CA ASP A 51 -14.16 -7.83 -10.25
C ASP A 51 -13.04 -6.86 -10.65
N LEU A 52 -12.23 -7.28 -11.63
CA LEU A 52 -11.08 -6.50 -12.13
C LEU A 52 -11.50 -5.25 -12.93
N GLY A 53 -12.76 -5.18 -13.37
CA GLY A 53 -13.28 -4.03 -14.13
C GLY A 53 -13.68 -2.86 -13.23
N ASN A 54 -13.98 -3.12 -11.96
CA ASN A 54 -14.41 -2.09 -11.02
C ASN A 54 -13.23 -1.28 -10.48
N ALA A 55 -12.99 -0.12 -11.11
CA ALA A 55 -11.98 0.84 -10.68
C ALA A 55 -12.05 1.22 -9.19
N ARG A 56 -13.25 1.24 -8.58
CA ARG A 56 -13.43 1.59 -7.17
C ARG A 56 -13.00 0.49 -6.21
N ALA A 57 -12.85 -0.74 -6.68
CA ALA A 57 -12.36 -1.86 -5.87
C ALA A 57 -10.84 -1.79 -5.59
N TYR A 58 -10.11 -0.96 -6.33
CA TYR A 58 -8.67 -0.81 -6.16
C TYR A 58 -8.36 0.13 -5.00
N GLN A 59 -7.69 -0.39 -3.98
CA GLN A 59 -7.18 0.46 -2.91
C GLN A 59 -6.14 1.45 -3.47
N PRO A 60 -6.32 2.78 -3.31
CA PRO A 60 -5.31 3.76 -3.65
C PRO A 60 -4.13 3.62 -2.68
N ILE A 61 -2.97 3.28 -3.22
CA ILE A 61 -1.72 3.16 -2.46
C ILE A 61 -0.69 4.14 -2.98
N GLY A 62 0.40 4.29 -2.22
CA GLY A 62 1.60 4.99 -2.64
C GLY A 62 2.83 4.18 -2.28
N ILE A 63 3.94 4.44 -2.95
CA ILE A 63 5.20 3.71 -2.74
C ILE A 63 5.82 4.01 -1.35
N SER A 64 5.70 5.26 -0.89
CA SER A 64 6.16 5.71 0.43
C SER A 64 5.50 7.05 0.76
N CYS A 65 5.15 7.28 2.02
CA CYS A 65 4.56 8.56 2.45
C CYS A 65 5.44 9.78 2.09
N ARG A 66 6.78 9.61 2.07
CA ARG A 66 7.72 10.71 1.78
C ARG A 66 7.67 11.21 0.35
N ILE A 67 7.19 10.40 -0.59
CA ILE A 67 7.15 10.73 -2.03
C ILE A 67 5.76 10.53 -2.65
N CYS A 68 4.78 10.07 -1.87
CA CYS A 68 3.41 9.88 -2.36
C CYS A 68 2.69 11.22 -2.51
N GLU A 69 2.17 11.50 -3.70
CA GLU A 69 1.50 12.76 -4.06
C GLU A 69 0.02 12.84 -3.67
N ARG A 70 -0.59 11.73 -3.22
CA ARG A 70 -2.03 11.66 -2.87
C ARG A 70 -2.33 12.58 -1.68
N ARG A 71 -3.22 13.56 -1.85
CA ARG A 71 -3.51 14.58 -0.83
C ARG A 71 -4.36 14.04 0.33
N ASP A 72 -5.36 13.21 0.02
CA ASP A 72 -6.39 12.78 0.98
C ASP A 72 -6.10 11.41 1.62
N CYS A 73 -4.83 11.09 1.87
CA CYS A 73 -4.44 9.82 2.48
C CYS A 73 -4.56 9.89 4.02
N HIS A 74 -5.65 9.35 4.56
CA HIS A 74 -5.90 9.29 6.01
C HIS A 74 -4.90 8.43 6.79
N GLN A 75 -4.18 7.52 6.12
CA GLN A 75 -3.13 6.68 6.74
C GLN A 75 -1.72 7.28 6.60
N ARG A 76 -1.59 8.51 6.11
CA ARG A 76 -0.27 9.13 5.89
C ARG A 76 0.48 9.29 7.21
N SER A 77 1.64 8.62 7.31
CA SER A 77 2.44 8.62 8.53
C SER A 77 3.43 9.79 8.60
N VAL A 78 3.96 10.26 7.46
CA VAL A 78 4.92 11.37 7.40
C VAL A 78 4.61 12.31 6.23
N PRO A 79 4.99 13.60 6.34
CA PRO A 79 4.81 14.55 5.25
C PRO A 79 5.65 14.18 4.02
N PRO A 80 5.16 14.48 2.80
CA PRO A 80 5.97 14.37 1.58
C PRO A 80 7.10 15.40 1.54
N LEU A 81 8.24 15.04 0.95
CA LEU A 81 9.43 15.90 0.87
C LEU A 81 9.33 16.98 -0.22
N GLU A 82 8.71 16.66 -1.35
CA GLU A 82 8.70 17.53 -2.54
C GLU A 82 7.40 18.33 -2.70
N ARG A 83 6.67 18.57 -1.61
CA ARG A 83 5.40 19.32 -1.64
C ARG A 83 5.37 20.40 -0.59
N ARG A 84 4.64 21.48 -0.91
CA ARG A 84 4.34 22.52 0.06
C ARG A 84 3.29 22.00 1.03
N LEU A 85 3.51 22.31 2.30
CA LEU A 85 2.62 21.96 3.39
C LEU A 85 2.05 23.24 3.96
N SER A 86 0.74 23.25 4.14
CA SER A 86 0.03 24.31 4.85
C SER A 86 -0.40 23.80 6.22
N VAL A 87 -0.06 24.54 7.27
CA VAL A 87 -0.47 24.27 8.66
C VAL A 87 -1.37 25.41 9.09
N ASP A 88 -2.60 25.06 9.46
CA ASP A 88 -3.59 25.98 9.99
C ASP A 88 -3.78 25.67 11.47
N ALA A 89 -3.38 26.61 12.33
CA ALA A 89 -3.39 26.44 13.78
C ALA A 89 -4.81 26.33 14.36
N ASP A 90 -5.82 26.86 13.65
CA ASP A 90 -7.22 26.85 14.07
C ASP A 90 -7.98 25.63 13.52
N ARG A 91 -7.32 24.79 12.72
CA ARG A 91 -7.93 23.61 12.09
C ARG A 91 -7.34 22.31 12.61
N ARG A 92 -8.21 21.42 13.08
CA ARG A 92 -7.86 20.04 13.45
C ARG A 92 -8.28 19.05 12.36
N GLY A 93 -7.31 18.53 11.62
CA GLY A 93 -7.51 17.46 10.64
C GLY A 93 -7.11 16.07 11.16
N LEU A 94 -7.34 15.04 10.33
CA LEU A 94 -6.73 13.72 10.51
C LEU A 94 -5.20 13.81 10.47
N LEU A 95 -4.69 14.69 9.59
CA LEU A 95 -3.31 15.09 9.52
C LEU A 95 -3.16 16.53 10.04
N PRO A 96 -2.03 16.88 10.68
CA PRO A 96 -1.79 18.23 11.21
C PRO A 96 -1.39 19.26 10.14
N TYR A 97 -1.43 18.89 8.85
CA TYR A 97 -1.10 19.73 7.71
C TYR A 97 -1.95 19.33 6.51
N ALA A 98 -2.13 20.25 5.56
CA ALA A 98 -2.62 19.97 4.23
C ALA A 98 -1.46 19.99 3.22
N ILE A 99 -1.66 19.32 2.08
CA ILE A 99 -0.70 19.24 1.00
C ILE A 99 -1.23 20.07 -0.16
N ASP A 100 -0.49 21.12 -0.54
CA ASP A 100 -0.86 22.03 -1.63
C ASP A 100 -0.61 21.43 -3.02
#